data_AF-A0A4U6MKZ5-F1
#
_entry.id   AF-A0A4U6MKZ5-F1
#
_cell.length_a   1.000
_cell.length_b   1.000
_cell.length_c   1.000
_cell.angle_alpha   90.00
_cell.angle_beta   90.00
_cell.angle_gamma   90.00
#
_symmetry.space_group_name_H-M   'P 1'
#
loop_
_entity.id
_entity.type
_entity.pdbx_description
1 polymer ?
#
loop_
_entity_poly.entity_id
_entity_poly.type
_entity_poly.pdbx_seq_one_letter_code
_entity_poly.pdbx_strand_id
1 'polypeptide(L)' 'LLVPAHSTVLPNTADLSTQLTKTIRLNIPMLSAAMDTVTEARLAIALAQEGGIGFIHKNMSIERQAEEVK' A
#
# COMPACT_ATOMS: atom_id res chain seq x y z
N LEU A 1 -1.47 -6.28 25.38
CA LEU A 1 -0.44 -5.31 24.95
C LEU A 1 0.82 -6.08 24.57
N LEU A 2 1.69 -5.52 23.73
CA LEU A 2 2.98 -6.15 23.40
C LEU A 2 3.89 -6.17 24.63
N VAL A 3 4.70 -7.23 24.77
CA VAL A 3 5.69 -7.39 25.85
C VAL A 3 7.05 -6.88 25.35
N PRO A 4 7.72 -5.95 26.04
CA PRO A 4 9.05 -5.48 25.64
C PRO A 4 10.11 -6.60 25.67
N ALA A 5 11.06 -6.52 24.75
CA ALA A 5 12.23 -7.40 24.70
C ALA A 5 13.49 -6.58 24.41
N HIS A 6 14.66 -7.14 24.74
CA HIS A 6 15.94 -6.51 24.39
C HIS A 6 16.07 -6.36 22.86
N SER A 7 16.49 -5.19 22.40
CA SER A 7 16.70 -4.90 20.98
C SER A 7 18.05 -4.22 20.78
N THR A 8 18.77 -4.63 19.74
CA THR A 8 19.96 -3.94 19.22
C THR A 8 19.64 -3.12 17.96
N VAL A 9 18.39 -3.15 17.49
CA VAL A 9 17.92 -2.42 16.31
C VAL A 9 17.42 -1.04 16.71
N LEU A 10 17.93 0.00 16.04
CA LEU A 10 17.42 1.35 16.18
C LEU A 10 16.11 1.49 15.37
N PRO A 11 15.10 2.22 15.85
CA PRO A 11 13.80 2.30 15.16
C PRO A 11 13.88 2.74 13.69
N ASN A 12 14.79 3.66 13.35
CA ASN A 12 14.99 4.15 11.98
C ASN A 12 15.78 3.20 11.07
N THR A 13 16.35 2.11 11.61
CA THR A 13 17.06 1.08 10.84
C THR A 13 16.26 -0.21 10.73
N ALA A 14 15.01 -0.24 11.20
CA ALA A 14 14.12 -1.37 11.01
C ALA A 14 13.70 -1.48 9.53
N ASP A 15 13.81 -2.68 8.96
CA ASP A 15 13.30 -2.97 7.61
C ASP A 15 11.78 -3.17 7.66
N LEU A 16 11.05 -2.30 6.97
CA LEU A 16 9.59 -2.34 6.87
C LEU A 16 9.11 -3.06 5.60
N SER A 17 10.03 -3.51 4.74
CA SER A 17 9.65 -4.16 3.51
C SER A 17 8.89 -5.47 3.77
N THR A 18 7.88 -5.73 2.94
CA THR A 18 6.98 -6.88 3.12
C THR A 18 6.58 -7.50 1.80
N GLN A 19 6.25 -8.79 1.82
CA GLN A 19 5.81 -9.53 0.65
C GLN A 19 4.28 -9.55 0.60
N LEU A 20 3.68 -8.91 -0.42
CA LEU A 20 2.23 -8.90 -0.58
C LEU A 20 1.73 -10.13 -1.34
N THR A 21 2.39 -10.46 -2.44
CA THR A 21 2.08 -11.64 -3.27
C THR A 21 3.37 -12.40 -3.58
N LYS A 22 3.31 -13.52 -4.32
CA LYS A 22 4.52 -14.25 -4.75
C LYS A 22 5.49 -13.40 -5.58
N THR A 23 5.02 -12.33 -6.22
CA THR A 23 5.80 -11.51 -7.16
C THR A 23 5.85 -10.03 -6.80
N ILE A 24 5.07 -9.57 -5.81
CA ILE A 24 5.00 -8.16 -5.42
C ILE A 24 5.52 -7.99 -3.99
N ARG A 25 6.62 -7.22 -3.87
CA ARG A 25 7.21 -6.76 -2.60
C ARG A 25 6.97 -5.26 -2.45
N LEU A 26 6.63 -4.83 -1.25
CA LEU A 26 6.41 -3.43 -0.88
C LEU A 26 7.56 -2.94 0.01
N ASN A 27 7.83 -1.63 -0.03
CA ASN A 27 8.84 -1.00 0.83
C ASN A 27 8.30 -0.72 2.24
N ILE A 28 6.97 -0.56 2.37
CA ILE A 28 6.26 -0.44 3.64
C ILE A 28 5.03 -1.36 3.65
N PRO A 29 4.55 -1.83 4.81
CA PRO A 29 3.43 -2.75 4.90
C PRO A 29 2.09 -2.00 4.88
N MET A 30 1.92 -1.10 3.90
CA MET A 30 0.75 -0.23 3.77
C MET A 30 0.06 -0.44 2.43
N LEU A 31 -1.27 -0.58 2.48
CA LEU A 31 -2.14 -0.63 1.31
C LEU A 31 -3.40 0.18 1.56
N SER A 32 -4.04 0.69 0.49
CA SER A 32 -5.33 1.38 0.60
C SER A 32 -6.50 0.46 0.23
N ALA A 33 -7.64 0.67 0.88
CA ALA A 33 -8.85 -0.11 0.63
C ALA A 33 -9.45 0.21 -0.75
N ALA A 34 -9.97 -0.82 -1.44
CA ALA A 34 -10.65 -0.70 -2.73
C ALA A 34 -12.08 -0.15 -2.60
N MET A 35 -12.21 1.07 -2.09
CA MET A 35 -13.48 1.76 -1.82
C MET A 35 -13.53 3.09 -2.58
N ASP A 36 -14.72 3.46 -3.05
CA ASP A 36 -14.98 4.69 -3.83
C ASP A 36 -14.65 5.98 -3.10
N THR A 37 -14.80 5.96 -1.79
CA THR A 37 -14.47 7.05 -0.89
C THR A 37 -13.01 7.06 -0.44
N VAL A 38 -12.22 6.06 -0.86
CA VAL A 38 -10.84 5.89 -0.41
C VAL A 38 -9.85 5.99 -1.58
N THR A 39 -9.95 5.11 -2.59
CA THR A 39 -8.85 4.93 -3.55
C THR A 39 -9.28 5.09 -5.01
N GLU A 40 -8.90 6.23 -5.58
CA GLU A 40 -8.79 6.48 -7.02
C GLU A 40 -7.30 6.71 -7.39
N ALA A 41 -6.98 7.01 -8.65
CA ALA A 41 -5.61 7.14 -9.17
C ALA A 41 -4.73 8.04 -8.31
N ARG A 42 -5.27 9.17 -7.84
CA ARG A 42 -4.52 10.13 -7.02
C ARG A 42 -3.95 9.49 -5.75
N LEU A 43 -4.74 8.72 -5.01
CA LEU A 43 -4.26 8.06 -3.79
C LEU A 43 -3.35 6.88 -4.13
N ALA A 44 -3.68 6.10 -5.16
CA ALA A 44 -2.85 4.96 -5.57
C ALA A 44 -1.43 5.40 -5.96
N ILE A 45 -1.29 6.51 -6.70
CA ILE A 45 -0.01 7.10 -7.08
C ILE A 45 0.75 7.59 -5.84
N ALA A 46 0.10 8.38 -4.97
CA ALA A 46 0.74 8.91 -3.78
C ALA A 46 1.24 7.78 -2.84
N LEU A 47 0.42 6.75 -2.62
CA LEU A 47 0.79 5.63 -1.77
C LEU A 47 1.92 4.80 -2.37
N ALA A 48 1.94 4.62 -3.70
CA ALA A 48 3.04 3.95 -4.39
C ALA A 48 4.36 4.73 -4.28
N GLN A 49 4.32 6.07 -4.33
CA GLN A 49 5.48 6.94 -4.11
C GLN A 49 6.05 6.80 -2.69
N GLU A 50 5.19 6.64 -1.69
CA GLU A 50 5.58 6.35 -0.30
C GLU A 50 6.00 4.88 -0.07
N GLY A 51 5.92 4.04 -1.11
CA GLY A 51 6.39 2.65 -1.07
C GLY A 51 5.34 1.59 -0.71
N GLY A 52 4.07 1.99 -0.61
CA GLY A 52 2.91 1.11 -0.46
C GLY A 52 2.26 0.74 -1.79
N ILE A 53 0.97 0.36 -1.76
CA ILE A 53 0.18 0.06 -2.97
C ILE A 53 -1.29 0.44 -2.81
N GLY A 54 -1.90 1.01 -3.85
CA GLY A 54 -3.33 1.30 -3.88
C GLY A 54 -4.14 0.32 -4.72
N PHE A 55 -5.38 0.04 -4.31
CA PHE A 55 -6.34 -0.74 -5.09
C PHE A 55 -7.50 0.15 -5.54
N ILE A 56 -7.64 0.37 -6.86
CA ILE A 56 -8.75 1.14 -7.41
C ILE A 56 -10.07 0.39 -7.18
N HIS A 57 -11.07 1.06 -6.62
CA HIS A 57 -12.38 0.49 -6.38
C HIS A 57 -13.13 0.15 -7.70
N LYS A 58 -14.20 -0.64 -7.61
CA LYS A 58 -14.99 -1.10 -8.77
C LYS A 58 -16.33 -0.40 -8.95
N ASN A 59 -16.58 0.70 -8.23
CA ASN A 59 -17.85 1.45 -8.29
C ASN A 59 -17.84 2.46 -9.45
N MET A 60 -17.52 1.98 -10.65
CA MET A 60 -17.47 2.73 -11.90
C MET A 60 -17.50 1.76 -13.09
N SER A 61 -17.57 2.26 -14.33
CA SER A 61 -17.49 1.39 -15.51
C SER A 61 -16.08 0.80 -15.68
N ILE A 62 -15.96 -0.28 -16.45
CA ILE A 62 -14.66 -0.91 -16.74
C ILE A 62 -13.72 0.08 -17.43
N GLU A 63 -14.27 0.88 -18.35
CA GLU A 63 -13.51 1.89 -19.11
C GLU A 63 -12.95 2.96 -18.17
N ARG A 64 -13.77 3.47 -17.26
CA ARG A 64 -13.34 4.46 -16.28
C ARG A 64 -12.32 3.88 -15.30
N GLN A 65 -12.52 2.64 -14.82
CA GLN A 65 -11.54 2.00 -13.96
C GLN A 65 -10.20 1.79 -14.68
N ALA A 66 -10.23 1.47 -15.98
CA ALA A 66 -9.02 1.37 -16.77
C ALA A 66 -8.33 2.72 -16.96
N GLU A 67 -9.07 3.83 -17.03
CA GLU A 67 -8.49 5.19 -17.05
C GLU A 67 -7.77 5.55 -15.75
N GLU A 68 -8.26 5.10 -14.59
CA GLU A 68 -7.58 5.28 -13.30
C GLU A 68 -6.24 4.50 -13.18
N VAL A 69 -5.99 3.54 -14.08
CA VAL A 69 -4.78 2.69 -14.10
C VAL A 69 -3.75 3.17 -15.14
N LYS A 70 -4.13 4.08 -16.04
CA LYS A 70 -3.24 4.60 -17.09
C LYS A 70 -2.16 5.52 -16.53
#